data_AF-A0A7K2CVD5-F1
#
_entry.id   AF-A0A7K2CVD5-F1
#
_cell.length_a   1.000
_cell.length_b   1.000
_cell.length_c   1.000
_cell.angle_alpha   90.00
_cell.angle_beta   90.00
_cell.angle_gamma   90.00
#
_symmetry.space_group_name_H-M   'P 1'
#
loop_
_entity.id
_entity.type
_entity.pdbx_description
1 polymer ?
#
loop_
_entity_poly.entity_id
_entity_poly.type
_entity_poly.pdbx_seq_one_letter_code
_entity_poly.pdbx_strand_id
1 'polypeptide(L)'
;EMVKIDDVVGAIPAHLIAGIWGTLAVTIAAGGRFHIQLLGIVSIGAFVFIASLLVWKVLDLLMGLRVSADVERMGQDVGELGLEAYPEFVLMPEPNDLD
;
A
#
# COMPACT_ATOMS: atom_id res chain seq x y z
N GLU A 1 5.27 -6.38 10.67
CA GLU A 1 5.70 -6.16 12.07
C GLU A 1 7.18 -5.83 12.25
N MET A 2 8.14 -6.64 11.80
CA MET A 2 9.58 -6.42 12.11
C MET A 2 10.14 -5.05 11.69
N VAL A 3 9.70 -4.53 10.53
CA VAL A 3 10.19 -3.25 9.97
C VAL A 3 9.27 -2.07 10.35
N LYS A 4 8.14 -2.35 11.03
CA LYS A 4 7.13 -1.34 11.42
C LYS A 4 6.67 -0.44 10.25
N ILE A 5 6.57 -1.01 9.05
CA ILE A 5 5.94 -0.39 7.89
C ILE A 5 4.50 -0.87 7.83
N ASP A 6 3.58 0.09 7.80
CA ASP A 6 2.14 -0.16 7.67
C ASP A 6 1.74 -0.10 6.19
N ASP A 7 1.69 -1.28 5.57
CA ASP A 7 1.24 -1.48 4.19
C ASP A 7 -0.24 -1.86 4.22
N VAL A 8 -1.09 -0.85 4.22
CA VAL A 8 -2.53 -0.93 4.51
C VAL A 8 -3.31 -1.96 3.68
N VAL A 9 -2.84 -2.28 2.47
CA VAL A 9 -3.48 -3.28 1.59
C VAL A 9 -2.59 -4.49 1.30
N GLY A 10 -1.39 -4.57 1.90
CA GLY A 10 -0.42 -5.62 1.60
C GLY A 10 0.11 -5.55 0.16
N ALA A 11 0.26 -4.35 -0.40
CA ALA A 11 0.72 -4.17 -1.77
C ALA A 11 2.14 -4.72 -2.01
N ILE A 12 3.04 -4.57 -1.03
CA ILE A 12 4.43 -5.04 -1.12
C ILE A 12 4.50 -6.56 -1.25
N PRO A 13 3.93 -7.37 -0.33
CA PRO A 13 3.97 -8.82 -0.48
C PRO A 13 3.20 -9.31 -1.72
N ALA A 14 2.01 -8.75 -1.98
CA ALA A 14 1.12 -9.23 -3.04
C ALA A 14 1.59 -8.88 -4.46
N HIS A 15 2.23 -7.72 -4.66
CA HIS A 15 2.63 -7.25 -5.99
C HIS A 15 4.14 -7.19 -6.17
N LEU A 16 4.89 -6.61 -5.23
CA LEU A 16 6.35 -6.50 -5.39
C LEU A 16 7.03 -7.87 -5.24
N ILE A 17 6.82 -8.55 -4.11
CA ILE A 17 7.49 -9.83 -3.85
C ILE A 17 6.99 -10.93 -4.80
N ALA A 18 5.67 -11.03 -4.99
CA ALA A 18 5.10 -11.97 -5.95
C ALA A 18 5.54 -11.67 -7.39
N GLY A 19 5.67 -10.40 -7.78
CA GLY A 19 6.15 -9.99 -9.10
C GLY A 19 7.62 -10.36 -9.33
N ILE A 20 8.48 -10.14 -8.34
CA ILE A 20 9.89 -10.57 -8.35
C ILE A 20 9.95 -12.09 -8.53
N TRP A 21 9.19 -12.83 -7.71
CA TRP A 21 9.13 -14.29 -7.80
C TRP A 21 8.66 -14.75 -9.18
N GLY A 22 7.56 -14.21 -9.69
CA GLY A 22 7.03 -14.55 -11.01
C GLY A 22 8.03 -14.30 -12.14
N THR A 23 8.77 -13.19 -12.07
CA THR A 23 9.80 -12.83 -13.05
C THR A 23 10.98 -13.81 -13.01
N LEU A 24 11.40 -14.24 -11.81
CA LEU A 24 12.41 -15.29 -11.65
C LEU A 24 11.89 -16.66 -12.11
N ALA A 25 10.62 -16.99 -11.86
CA ALA A 25 10.02 -18.26 -12.26
C ALA A 25 10.00 -18.47 -13.78
N VAL A 26 10.10 -17.41 -14.58
CA VAL A 26 10.29 -17.49 -16.05
C VAL A 26 11.53 -18.33 -16.41
N THR A 27 12.59 -18.32 -15.59
CA THR A 27 13.79 -19.13 -15.84
C THR A 27 13.55 -20.62 -15.67
N ILE A 28 12.53 -20.98 -14.89
CA ILE A 28 12.16 -22.37 -14.59
C ILE A 28 11.10 -22.85 -15.58
N ALA A 29 10.03 -22.07 -15.74
CA ALA A 29 8.83 -22.49 -16.45
C ALA A 29 8.88 -22.20 -17.96
N ALA A 30 9.71 -21.26 -18.41
CA ALA A 30 9.69 -20.77 -19.79
C ALA A 30 11.09 -20.59 -20.43
N GLY A 31 12.15 -21.08 -19.77
CA GLY A 31 13.51 -21.06 -20.32
C GLY A 31 14.19 -19.69 -20.36
N GLY A 32 13.71 -18.71 -19.58
CA GLY A 32 14.32 -17.38 -19.50
C GLY A 32 15.75 -17.41 -18.93
N ARG A 33 16.61 -16.50 -19.37
CA ARG A 33 17.97 -16.35 -18.84
C ARG A 33 17.94 -15.61 -17.50
N PHE A 34 18.47 -16.22 -16.44
CA PHE A 34 18.44 -15.65 -15.08
C PHE A 34 18.95 -14.22 -14.97
N HIS A 35 20.12 -13.92 -15.54
CA HIS A 35 20.70 -12.57 -15.48
C HIS A 35 19.86 -11.52 -16.23
N ILE A 36 19.09 -11.91 -17.25
CA ILE A 36 18.19 -11.00 -17.96
C ILE A 36 16.97 -10.69 -17.09
N GLN A 37 16.40 -11.70 -16.42
CA GLN A 37 15.29 -11.48 -15.49
C GLN A 37 15.71 -10.61 -14.30
N LEU A 38 16.90 -10.87 -13.74
CA LEU A 38 17.46 -10.05 -12.66
C LEU A 38 17.70 -8.61 -13.11
N LEU A 39 18.24 -8.39 -14.31
CA LEU A 39 18.41 -7.06 -14.87
C LEU A 39 17.07 -6.34 -15.01
N GLY A 40 16.03 -7.03 -15.49
CA GLY A 40 14.68 -6.50 -15.58
C GLY A 40 14.11 -6.07 -14.23
N ILE A 41 14.21 -6.94 -13.21
CA ILE A 41 13.76 -6.67 -11.84
C ILE A 41 14.44 -5.42 -11.29
N VAL A 42 15.77 -5.33 -11.38
CA VAL A 42 16.53 -4.19 -10.85
C VAL A 42 16.24 -2.92 -11.63
N SER A 43 16.14 -2.99 -12.96
CA SER A 43 15.89 -1.82 -13.80
C SER A 43 14.51 -1.22 -13.52
N ILE A 44 13.47 -2.06 -13.48
CA ILE A 44 12.11 -1.61 -13.18
C ILE A 44 12.00 -1.16 -11.72
N GLY A 45 12.56 -1.93 -10.78
CA GLY A 45 12.54 -1.58 -9.36
C GLY A 45 13.20 -0.22 -9.09
N ALA A 46 14.38 0.03 -9.66
CA ALA A 46 15.08 1.30 -9.50
C ALA A 46 14.30 2.45 -10.14
N PHE A 47 13.81 2.27 -11.37
CA PHE A 47 13.03 3.29 -12.07
C PHE A 47 11.76 3.66 -11.29
N VAL A 48 10.94 2.67 -10.94
CA VAL A 48 9.65 2.91 -10.26
C VAL A 48 9.87 3.49 -8.87
N PHE A 49 10.84 2.98 -8.09
CA PHE A 49 11.13 3.52 -6.77
C PHE A 49 11.56 4.98 -6.81
N ILE A 50 12.53 5.33 -7.67
CA ILE A 50 13.03 6.71 -7.79
C ILE A 50 11.94 7.63 -8.33
N ALA A 51 11.25 7.24 -9.40
CA ALA A 51 10.18 8.05 -9.98
C ALA A 51 9.05 8.30 -8.98
N SER A 52 8.60 7.25 -8.27
CA SER A 52 7.55 7.38 -7.27
C SER A 52 7.99 8.26 -6.11
N LEU A 53 9.20 8.07 -5.57
CA LEU A 53 9.73 8.90 -4.49
C LEU A 53 9.77 10.37 -4.89
N LEU A 54 10.19 10.68 -6.12
CA LEU A 54 10.19 12.04 -6.63
C LEU A 54 8.78 12.61 -6.75
N VAL A 55 7.85 11.88 -7.39
CA VAL A 55 6.46 12.33 -7.56
C VAL A 55 5.81 12.58 -6.20
N TRP A 56 5.89 11.63 -5.28
CA TRP A 56 5.29 11.78 -3.96
C TRP A 56 5.92 12.93 -3.16
N LYS A 57 7.25 13.09 -3.18
CA LYS A 57 7.89 14.24 -2.50
C LYS A 57 7.50 15.59 -3.10
N VAL A 58 7.36 15.67 -4.42
CA VAL A 58 6.93 16.90 -5.08
C VAL A 58 5.49 17.23 -4.70
N LEU A 59 4.58 16.24 -4.71
CA LEU A 59 3.19 16.46 -4.29
C LEU A 59 3.10 16.88 -2.83
N ASP A 60 3.86 16.23 -1.95
CA ASP A 60 3.89 16.58 -0.52
C ASP A 60 4.36 18.01 -0.28
N LEU A 61 5.36 18.47 -1.05
CA LEU A 61 5.85 19.84 -0.97
C LEU A 61 4.83 20.87 -1.48
N LEU A 62 4.05 20.54 -2.51
CA LEU A 62 3.14 21.49 -3.17
C LEU A 62 1.80 21.65 -2.44
N MET A 63 1.25 20.55 -1.92
CA MET A 63 -0.10 20.55 -1.34
C MET A 63 -0.24 19.74 -0.04
N GLY A 64 0.81 19.01 0.36
CA GLY A 64 0.74 18.02 1.44
C GLY A 64 0.02 16.74 1.00
N LEU A 65 0.57 15.58 1.35
CA LEU A 65 -0.05 14.28 1.04
C LEU A 65 -0.84 13.67 2.20
N ARG A 66 -0.48 13.99 3.43
CA ARG A 66 -1.11 13.42 4.63
C ARG A 66 -2.08 14.42 5.24
N VAL A 67 -3.23 13.92 5.69
CA VAL A 67 -4.20 14.70 6.47
C VAL A 67 -3.58 15.17 7.80
N SER A 68 -4.23 16.14 8.46
CA SER A 68 -3.78 16.60 9.78
C SER A 68 -3.87 15.47 10.81
N ALA A 69 -3.06 15.56 11.88
CA ALA A 69 -3.07 14.56 12.95
C ALA A 69 -4.43 14.45 13.65
N ASP A 70 -5.21 15.53 13.69
CA ASP A 70 -6.56 15.52 14.24
C ASP A 70 -7.53 14.75 13.32
N VAL A 71 -7.47 14.98 12.01
CA VAL A 71 -8.27 14.24 11.02
C VAL A 71 -7.87 12.77 10.99
N GLU A 72 -6.59 12.46 11.06
CA GLU A 72 -6.10 11.08 11.11
C GLU A 72 -6.63 10.32 12.34
N ARG A 73 -6.77 10.99 13.49
CA ARG A 73 -7.34 10.40 14.71
C ARG A 73 -8.85 10.21 14.65
N MET A 74 -9.56 11.12 13.99
CA MET A 74 -11.02 11.04 13.84
C MET A 74 -11.44 10.03 12.76
N GLY A 75 -10.59 9.81 11.76
CA GLY A 75 -10.93 9.06 10.55
C GLY A 75 -11.26 10.01 9.39
N GLN A 76 -10.77 9.65 8.20
CA GLN A 76 -10.85 10.53 7.02
C GLN A 76 -12.29 10.77 6.55
N ASP A 77 -13.17 9.77 6.65
CA ASP A 77 -14.59 9.93 6.29
C ASP A 77 -15.30 10.98 7.16
N VAL A 78 -15.02 11.01 8.46
CA VAL A 78 -15.55 12.03 9.37
C VAL A 78 -14.93 13.39 9.09
N GLY A 79 -13.61 13.44 8.86
CA GLY A 79 -12.88 14.68 8.62
C GLY A 79 -13.18 15.37 7.29
N GLU A 80 -13.49 14.61 6.23
CA GLU A 80 -13.72 15.13 4.88
C GLU A 80 -15.22 15.21 4.53
N LEU A 81 -16.02 14.23 4.96
CA LEU A 81 -17.43 14.10 4.58
C LEU A 81 -18.40 14.37 5.74
N GLY A 82 -17.91 14.44 6.99
CA GLY A 82 -18.75 14.65 8.17
C GLY A 82 -19.63 13.45 8.51
N LEU A 83 -19.28 12.26 8.01
CA LEU A 83 -20.05 11.02 8.16
C LEU A 83 -19.12 9.90 8.64
N GLU A 84 -19.58 9.05 9.55
CA GLU A 84 -18.85 7.83 9.90
C GLU A 84 -18.98 6.77 8.79
N ALA A 85 -17.93 6.00 8.59
CA ALA A 85 -17.97 4.84 7.70
C ALA A 85 -18.86 3.76 8.33
N TYR A 86 -19.92 3.36 7.64
CA TYR A 86 -20.82 2.28 8.04
C TYR A 86 -21.48 2.49 9.43
N PRO A 87 -22.27 3.58 9.62
CA PRO A 87 -22.90 3.90 10.90
C PRO A 87 -23.82 2.79 11.43
N GLU A 88 -24.33 1.94 10.54
CA GLU A 88 -25.14 0.78 10.88
C GLU A 88 -24.42 -0.27 11.75
N PHE A 89 -23.08 -0.37 11.70
CA PHE A 89 -22.32 -1.30 12.56
C PHE A 89 -22.00 -0.71 13.93
N VAL A 90 -22.03 0.62 14.06
CA VAL A 90 -21.85 1.32 15.36
C VAL A 90 -23.16 1.33 16.15
N LEU A 91 -24.31 1.32 15.45
CA LEU A 91 -25.64 1.41 16.04
C LEU A 91 -26.33 0.05 16.27
N MET A 92 -25.72 -1.06 15.84
CA MET A 92 -26.21 -2.40 16.20
C MET A 92 -25.71 -2.74 17.60
N PRO A 93 -26.61 -3.11 18.54
CA PRO A 93 -26.18 -3.68 19.82
C PRO A 93 -25.36 -4.93 19.53
N GLU A 94 -24.21 -5.08 20.18
CA GLU A 94 -23.49 -6.36 20.11
C GLU A 94 -24.41 -7.46 20.65
N PRO A 95 -24.35 -8.70 20.13
CA PRO A 95 -25.20 -9.78 20.61
C PRO A 95 -25.14 -10.02 22.13
N ASN A 96 -24.04 -9.60 22.77
CA ASN A 96 -23.81 -9.70 24.21
C ASN A 96 -24.28 -8.47 25.01
N ASP A 97 -24.75 -7.41 24.35
CA ASP A 97 -25.32 -6.20 24.98
C ASP A 97 -26.84 -6.31 25.19
N LEU A 98 -27.43 -7.46 24.82
CA LEU A 98 -28.86 -7.76 24.95
C LEU A 98 -29.19 -8.62 26.18
N ASP A 99 -28.19 -8.90 27.04
CA ASP A 99 -28.33 -9.59 28.33
C ASP A 99 -28.28 -8.62 29.52
#